data_AF-A0A7S0FZB4-F1
#
_entry.id   AF-A0A7S0FZB4-F1
#
_cell.length_a   1.000
_cell.length_b   1.000
_cell.length_c   1.000
_cell.angle_alpha   90.00
_cell.angle_beta   90.00
_cell.angle_gamma   90.00
#
_symmetry.space_group_name_H-M   'P 1'
#
loop_
_entity.id
_entity.type
_entity.pdbx_description
1 polymer ?
#
loop_
_entity_poly.entity_id
_entity_poly.type
_entity_poly.pdbx_seq_one_letter_code
_entity_poly.pdbx_strand_id
1 'polypeptide(L)'
;MAKWLSHVDINGGSVLHTCAQYQGKGEASIKLLEYGGEHLPKEEMAMWLSSVTNCFSSVLHLCARYHTEGNTLIELIELAVDGRKYLSQEDTAKWLSQVDKEGWSVLQYCARYQRQGATLTQLADYGGRYLGKEEMAKWFSHVNDDGWSVLHACA
;
A
#
# COMPACT_ATOMS: atom_id res chain seq x y z
N MET A 1 15.75 20.01 5.98
CA MET A 1 15.84 18.54 5.88
C MET A 1 14.56 17.95 6.46
N ALA A 2 13.73 17.31 5.65
CA ALA A 2 12.39 16.84 6.05
C ALA A 2 12.42 15.51 6.85
N LYS A 3 13.40 15.34 7.75
CA LYS A 3 13.62 14.10 8.52
C LYS A 3 12.42 13.66 9.36
N TRP A 4 11.48 14.55 9.64
CA TRP A 4 10.24 14.23 10.36
C TRP A 4 9.32 13.29 9.56
N LEU A 5 9.42 13.27 8.22
CA LEU A 5 8.63 12.37 7.36
C LEU A 5 8.92 10.90 7.66
N SER A 6 10.19 10.57 7.98
CA SER A 6 10.63 9.22 8.30
C SER A 6 10.61 8.90 9.80
N HIS A 7 10.14 9.82 10.66
CA HIS A 7 9.93 9.49 12.07
C HIS A 7 8.74 8.55 12.22
N VAL A 8 8.86 7.63 13.17
CA VAL A 8 7.80 6.65 13.48
C VAL A 8 7.19 6.95 14.84
N ASP A 9 5.89 6.70 14.97
CA ASP A 9 5.14 6.79 16.22
C ASP A 9 5.32 5.53 17.09
N ILE A 10 4.60 5.46 18.22
CA ILE A 10 4.65 4.33 19.15
C ILE A 10 4.19 3.00 18.52
N ASN A 11 3.42 3.06 17.43
CA ASN A 11 2.95 1.91 16.68
C ASN A 11 3.89 1.58 15.51
N GLY A 12 5.05 2.22 15.42
CA GLY A 12 5.99 2.04 14.30
C GLY A 12 5.53 2.69 13.00
N GLY A 13 4.41 3.41 13.02
CA GLY A 13 3.86 4.07 11.83
C GLY A 13 4.56 5.39 11.56
N SER A 14 4.98 5.59 10.31
CA SER A 14 5.41 6.92 9.86
C SER A 14 4.23 7.88 9.71
N VAL A 15 4.49 9.18 9.51
CA VAL A 15 3.40 10.14 9.28
C VAL A 15 2.51 9.80 8.07
N LEU A 16 3.04 9.06 7.08
CA LEU A 16 2.25 8.57 5.96
C LEU A 16 1.26 7.48 6.40
N HIS A 17 1.65 6.60 7.33
CA HIS A 17 0.74 5.62 7.93
C HIS A 17 -0.35 6.31 8.74
N THR A 18 0.02 7.27 9.60
CA THR A 18 -0.95 8.05 10.36
C THR A 18 -1.92 8.79 9.46
N CYS A 19 -1.43 9.37 8.36
CA CYS A 19 -2.25 10.02 7.36
C CYS A 19 -3.24 9.02 6.73
N ALA A 20 -2.74 7.88 6.25
CA ALA A 20 -3.55 6.85 5.62
C ALA A 20 -4.59 6.20 6.56
N GLN A 21 -4.35 6.23 7.86
CA GLN A 21 -5.27 5.64 8.84
C GLN A 21 -6.35 6.62 9.32
N TYR A 22 -5.99 7.88 9.56
CA TYR A 22 -6.84 8.82 10.29
C TYR A 22 -7.38 9.98 9.44
N GLN A 23 -6.78 10.28 8.30
CA GLN A 23 -7.31 11.30 7.39
C GLN A 23 -8.32 10.66 6.46
N GLY A 24 -9.62 10.87 6.75
CA GLY A 24 -10.71 10.25 5.99
C GLY A 24 -10.78 10.62 4.49
N LYS A 25 -9.93 11.55 4.01
CA LYS A 25 -9.76 11.86 2.60
C LYS A 25 -8.33 11.55 2.19
N GLY A 26 -8.18 10.63 1.23
CA GLY A 26 -6.86 10.17 0.81
C GLY A 26 -5.97 11.20 0.11
N GLU A 27 -6.54 12.35 -0.28
CA GLU A 27 -5.82 13.52 -0.80
C GLU A 27 -4.63 13.93 0.09
N ALA A 28 -4.77 13.85 1.42
CA ALA A 28 -3.70 14.21 2.33
C ALA A 28 -2.48 13.27 2.18
N SER A 29 -2.70 11.98 1.94
CA SER A 29 -1.61 11.02 1.73
C SER A 29 -0.90 11.26 0.40
N ILE A 30 -1.64 11.61 -0.65
CA ILE A 30 -1.06 11.96 -1.95
C ILE A 30 -0.20 13.23 -1.84
N LYS A 31 -0.74 14.30 -1.26
CA LYS A 31 0.03 15.55 -1.04
C LYS A 31 1.28 15.34 -0.20
N LEU A 32 1.18 14.50 0.83
CA LEU A 32 2.32 14.17 1.67
C LEU A 32 3.39 13.39 0.90
N LEU A 33 2.98 12.48 0.01
CA LEU A 33 3.89 11.77 -0.88
C LEU A 33 4.56 12.70 -1.90
N GLU A 34 3.81 13.64 -2.48
CA GLU A 34 4.35 14.67 -3.38
C GLU A 34 5.40 15.54 -2.66
N TYR A 35 5.05 16.04 -1.48
CA TYR A 35 5.96 16.84 -0.66
C TYR A 35 7.23 16.06 -0.30
N GLY A 36 7.09 14.79 0.09
CA GLY A 36 8.25 13.92 0.32
C GLY A 36 9.12 13.79 -0.92
N GLY A 37 8.51 13.61 -2.09
CA GLY A 37 9.20 13.55 -3.37
C GLY A 37 10.02 14.79 -3.73
N GLU A 38 9.58 15.96 -3.29
CA GLU A 38 10.29 17.23 -3.50
C GLU A 38 11.43 17.45 -2.49
N HIS A 39 11.38 16.81 -1.32
CA HIS A 39 12.22 17.15 -0.17
C HIS A 39 13.09 16.02 0.37
N LEU A 40 12.87 14.78 -0.07
CA LEU A 40 13.64 13.60 0.33
C LEU A 40 14.41 13.03 -0.88
N PRO A 41 15.64 12.52 -0.65
CA PRO A 41 16.32 11.67 -1.62
C PRO A 41 15.47 10.46 -2.00
N LYS A 42 15.70 9.93 -3.20
CA LYS A 42 14.94 8.80 -3.74
C LYS A 42 15.01 7.56 -2.84
N GLU A 43 16.17 7.31 -2.26
CA GLU A 43 16.42 6.18 -1.36
C GLU A 43 15.62 6.33 -0.05
N GLU A 44 15.55 7.56 0.48
CA GLU A 44 14.73 7.86 1.67
C GLU A 44 13.23 7.71 1.35
N MET A 45 12.79 8.12 0.15
CA MET A 45 11.42 7.87 -0.31
C MET A 45 11.10 6.38 -0.40
N ALA A 46 12.01 5.58 -0.97
CA ALA A 46 11.83 4.15 -1.07
C ALA A 46 11.72 3.47 0.30
N MET A 47 12.60 3.84 1.25
CA MET A 47 12.53 3.36 2.62
C MET A 47 11.23 3.76 3.32
N TRP A 48 10.79 5.00 3.11
CA TRP A 48 9.57 5.52 3.72
C TRP A 48 8.31 4.80 3.20
N LEU A 49 8.21 4.59 1.89
CA LEU A 49 7.11 3.84 1.25
C LEU A 49 7.09 2.36 1.66
N SER A 50 8.27 1.75 1.82
CA SER A 50 8.44 0.33 2.19
C SER A 50 8.35 0.09 3.69
N SER A 51 8.29 1.16 4.50
CA SER A 51 8.13 1.04 5.95
C SER A 51 6.77 0.44 6.31
N VAL A 52 6.72 -0.23 7.46
CA VAL A 52 5.53 -0.88 7.99
C VAL A 52 5.37 -0.56 9.46
N THR A 53 4.13 -0.62 9.95
CA THR A 53 3.83 -0.50 11.39
C THR A 53 4.33 -1.72 12.17
N ASN A 54 4.23 -1.67 13.50
CA ASN A 54 4.49 -2.81 14.40
C ASN A 54 3.56 -4.01 14.14
N CYS A 55 2.45 -3.81 13.42
CA CYS A 55 1.56 -4.87 12.95
C CYS A 55 1.85 -5.27 11.50
N PHE A 56 3.01 -4.89 10.96
CA PHE A 56 3.43 -5.15 9.57
C PHE A 56 2.50 -4.57 8.50
N SER A 57 1.60 -3.66 8.86
CA SER A 57 0.75 -2.97 7.89
C SER A 57 1.57 -1.93 7.15
N SER A 58 1.63 -2.03 5.83
CA SER A 58 2.15 -0.96 4.97
C SER A 58 1.11 0.15 4.79
N VAL A 59 1.54 1.29 4.24
CA VAL A 59 0.62 2.36 3.82
C VAL A 59 -0.47 1.85 2.86
N LEU A 60 -0.18 0.88 2.00
CA LEU A 60 -1.17 0.31 1.09
C LEU A 60 -2.31 -0.41 1.83
N HIS A 61 -1.99 -1.15 2.89
CA HIS A 61 -3.01 -1.81 3.72
C HIS A 61 -3.94 -0.77 4.34
N LEU A 62 -3.38 0.32 4.87
CA LEU A 62 -4.13 1.39 5.51
C LEU A 62 -5.00 2.14 4.50
N CYS A 63 -4.46 2.51 3.33
CA CYS A 63 -5.24 3.13 2.26
C CYS A 63 -6.36 2.19 1.78
N ALA A 64 -6.08 0.91 1.54
CA ALA A 64 -7.08 -0.05 1.12
C ALA A 64 -8.21 -0.21 2.14
N ARG A 65 -7.90 -0.12 3.44
CA ARG A 65 -8.88 -0.23 4.53
C ARG A 65 -9.69 1.03 4.77
N TYR A 66 -9.04 2.19 4.80
CA TYR A 66 -9.64 3.43 5.32
C TYR A 66 -10.02 4.43 4.23
N HIS A 67 -9.35 4.41 3.06
CA HIS A 67 -9.66 5.30 1.95
C HIS A 67 -10.57 4.58 0.95
N THR A 68 -11.81 4.32 1.37
CA THR A 68 -12.79 3.53 0.60
C THR A 68 -13.57 4.35 -0.43
N GLU A 69 -13.40 5.66 -0.41
CA GLU A 69 -13.97 6.60 -1.36
C GLU A 69 -12.87 7.13 -2.30
N GLY A 70 -13.05 6.89 -3.61
CA GLY A 70 -12.11 7.30 -4.65
C GLY A 70 -11.00 6.27 -4.94
N ASN A 71 -9.94 6.73 -5.63
CA ASN A 71 -8.87 5.86 -6.15
C ASN A 71 -7.53 6.05 -5.45
N THR A 72 -7.53 6.55 -4.20
CA THR A 72 -6.29 6.94 -3.50
C THR A 72 -5.25 5.81 -3.47
N LEU A 73 -5.68 4.57 -3.24
CA LEU A 73 -4.77 3.41 -3.25
C LEU A 73 -4.02 3.31 -4.58
N ILE A 74 -4.73 3.47 -5.70
CA ILE A 74 -4.18 3.37 -7.05
C ILE A 74 -3.34 4.60 -7.38
N GLU A 75 -3.82 5.80 -7.05
CA GLU A 75 -3.06 7.05 -7.23
C GLU A 75 -1.73 7.02 -6.47
N LEU A 76 -1.72 6.44 -5.26
CA LEU A 76 -0.52 6.29 -4.46
C LEU A 76 0.48 5.33 -5.12
N ILE A 77 0.01 4.20 -5.67
CA ILE A 77 0.85 3.25 -6.41
C ILE A 77 1.38 3.92 -7.69
N GLU A 78 0.52 4.58 -8.46
CA GLU A 78 0.87 5.29 -9.70
C GLU A 78 1.96 6.33 -9.47
N LEU A 79 1.77 7.20 -8.47
CA LEU A 79 2.73 8.24 -8.16
C LEU A 79 4.06 7.66 -7.70
N ALA A 80 4.02 6.63 -6.85
CA ALA A 80 5.21 6.01 -6.29
C ALA A 80 6.03 5.20 -7.31
N VAL A 81 5.36 4.45 -8.17
CA VAL A 81 5.98 3.42 -9.03
C VAL A 81 6.16 3.90 -10.46
N ASP A 82 5.16 4.55 -11.06
CA ASP A 82 5.19 4.92 -12.48
C ASP A 82 5.59 6.38 -12.69
N GLY A 83 4.99 7.30 -11.93
CA GLY A 83 5.21 8.73 -12.05
C GLY A 83 6.61 9.14 -11.62
N ARG A 84 7.00 8.75 -10.40
CA ARG A 84 8.29 9.16 -9.80
C ARG A 84 9.30 8.02 -9.69
N LYS A 85 8.85 6.78 -9.85
CA LYS A 85 9.68 5.57 -9.87
C LYS A 85 10.57 5.43 -8.63
N TYR A 86 10.04 5.74 -7.44
CA TYR A 86 10.78 5.65 -6.18
C TYR A 86 11.20 4.23 -5.85
N LEU A 87 10.33 3.26 -6.16
CA LEU A 87 10.56 1.85 -5.91
C LEU A 87 11.15 1.15 -7.14
N SER A 88 12.05 0.20 -6.90
CA SER A 88 12.46 -0.75 -7.94
C SER A 88 11.34 -1.73 -8.26
N GLN A 89 11.51 -2.55 -9.31
CA GLN A 89 10.55 -3.62 -9.60
C GLN A 89 10.44 -4.61 -8.43
N GLU A 90 11.57 -4.99 -7.83
CA GLU A 90 11.61 -5.91 -6.70
C GLU A 90 10.96 -5.30 -5.44
N ASP A 91 11.23 -4.03 -5.15
CA ASP A 91 10.63 -3.35 -3.99
C ASP A 91 9.12 -3.15 -4.20
N THR A 92 8.69 -2.88 -5.43
CA THR A 92 7.27 -2.78 -5.78
C THR A 92 6.58 -4.13 -5.58
N ALA A 93 7.21 -5.22 -6.05
CA ALA A 93 6.69 -6.58 -5.85
C ALA A 93 6.50 -6.87 -4.35
N LYS A 94 7.53 -6.62 -3.53
CA LYS A 94 7.47 -6.78 -2.07
C LYS A 94 6.37 -5.92 -1.43
N TRP A 95 6.24 -4.66 -1.86
CA TRP A 95 5.27 -3.73 -1.32
C TRP A 95 3.82 -4.16 -1.61
N LEU A 96 3.55 -4.67 -2.82
CA LEU A 96 2.25 -5.20 -3.23
C LEU A 96 1.94 -6.54 -2.55
N SER A 97 2.93 -7.42 -2.39
CA SER A 97 2.75 -8.76 -1.81
C SER A 97 2.91 -8.80 -0.29
N GLN A 98 3.19 -7.67 0.36
CA GLN A 98 3.30 -7.58 1.81
C GLN A 98 1.99 -8.05 2.46
N VAL A 99 2.13 -8.77 3.56
CA VAL A 99 1.01 -9.15 4.44
C VAL A 99 1.22 -8.51 5.81
N ASP A 100 0.12 -8.12 6.44
CA ASP A 100 0.15 -7.66 7.82
C ASP A 100 0.30 -8.82 8.82
N LYS A 101 0.31 -8.50 10.11
CA LYS A 101 0.49 -9.46 11.21
C LYS A 101 -0.59 -10.55 11.25
N GLU A 102 -1.78 -10.29 10.73
CA GLU A 102 -2.89 -11.24 10.68
C GLU A 102 -2.93 -11.99 9.33
N GLY A 103 -1.87 -11.84 8.52
CA GLY A 103 -1.75 -12.45 7.21
C GLY A 103 -2.63 -11.78 6.16
N TRP A 104 -3.19 -10.60 6.39
CA TRP A 104 -3.98 -9.91 5.37
C TRP A 104 -3.07 -9.14 4.41
N SER A 105 -3.25 -9.37 3.11
CA SER A 105 -2.63 -8.61 2.03
C SER A 105 -3.43 -7.37 1.65
N VAL A 106 -2.79 -6.41 0.99
CA VAL A 106 -3.48 -5.26 0.37
C VAL A 106 -4.61 -5.70 -0.58
N LEU A 107 -4.45 -6.83 -1.28
CA LEU A 107 -5.46 -7.32 -2.22
C LEU A 107 -6.75 -7.75 -1.49
N GLN A 108 -6.62 -8.45 -0.34
CA GLN A 108 -7.76 -8.82 0.50
C GLN A 108 -8.40 -7.60 1.16
N TYR A 109 -7.61 -6.64 1.64
CA TYR A 109 -8.16 -5.36 2.15
C TYR A 109 -8.93 -4.61 1.05
N CYS A 110 -8.37 -4.55 -0.16
CA CYS A 110 -9.02 -3.92 -1.30
C CYS A 110 -10.35 -4.61 -1.61
N ALA A 111 -10.37 -5.94 -1.72
CA ALA A 111 -11.59 -6.70 -1.97
C ALA A 111 -12.67 -6.46 -0.89
N ARG A 112 -12.27 -6.41 0.38
CA ARG A 112 -13.19 -6.28 1.52
C ARG A 112 -13.78 -4.88 1.70
N TYR A 113 -12.96 -3.85 1.51
CA TYR A 113 -13.32 -2.49 1.92
C TYR A 113 -13.53 -1.54 0.74
N GLN A 114 -12.93 -1.79 -0.42
CA GLN A 114 -13.10 -0.94 -1.60
C GLN A 114 -14.40 -1.32 -2.32
N ARG A 115 -15.38 -0.42 -2.27
CA ARG A 115 -16.69 -0.64 -2.88
C ARG A 115 -16.68 -0.64 -4.40
N GLN A 116 -15.60 -0.15 -5.01
CA GLN A 116 -15.45 -0.05 -6.46
C GLN A 116 -14.64 -1.24 -6.98
N GLY A 117 -15.29 -2.14 -7.72
CA GLY A 117 -14.59 -3.27 -8.37
C GLY A 117 -13.48 -2.85 -9.33
N ALA A 118 -13.52 -1.60 -9.83
CA ALA A 118 -12.47 -1.01 -10.65
C ALA A 118 -11.13 -0.92 -9.89
N THR A 119 -11.14 -0.52 -8.61
CA THR A 119 -9.93 -0.42 -7.77
C THR A 119 -9.26 -1.78 -7.60
N LEU A 120 -10.05 -2.82 -7.32
CA LEU A 120 -9.52 -4.19 -7.21
C LEU A 120 -8.91 -4.68 -8.52
N THR A 121 -9.58 -4.41 -9.65
CA THR A 121 -9.08 -4.78 -10.98
C THR A 121 -7.79 -4.05 -11.33
N GLN A 122 -7.71 -2.74 -11.05
CA GLN A 122 -6.50 -1.96 -11.27
C GLN A 122 -5.34 -2.43 -10.38
N LEU A 123 -5.61 -2.74 -9.11
CA LEU A 123 -4.61 -3.30 -8.21
C LEU A 123 -4.09 -4.66 -8.73
N ALA A 124 -4.97 -5.50 -9.26
CA ALA A 124 -4.60 -6.75 -9.91
C ALA A 124 -3.74 -6.52 -11.16
N ASP A 125 -4.05 -5.51 -11.97
CA ASP A 125 -3.21 -5.13 -13.13
C ASP A 125 -1.81 -4.70 -12.69
N TYR A 126 -1.68 -3.94 -11.60
CA TYR A 126 -0.36 -3.64 -11.00
C TYR A 126 0.35 -4.93 -10.57
N GLY A 127 -0.35 -5.84 -9.90
CA GLY A 127 0.19 -7.17 -9.61
C GLY A 127 0.73 -7.87 -10.87
N GLY A 128 -0.03 -7.90 -11.96
CA GLY A 128 0.38 -8.53 -13.21
C GLY A 128 1.60 -7.87 -13.89
N ARG A 129 1.87 -6.59 -13.62
CA ARG A 129 3.03 -5.86 -14.15
C ARG A 129 4.30 -6.09 -13.31
N TYR A 130 4.15 -6.15 -11.98
CA TYR A 130 5.30 -6.13 -11.05
C TYR A 130 5.57 -7.47 -10.37
N LEU A 131 4.56 -8.33 -10.21
CA LEU A 131 4.72 -9.69 -9.69
C LEU A 131 4.98 -10.65 -10.85
N GLY A 132 5.99 -11.51 -10.71
CA GLY A 132 6.16 -12.64 -11.63
C GLY A 132 4.93 -13.55 -11.61
N LYS A 133 4.72 -14.37 -12.65
CA LYS A 133 3.55 -15.27 -12.74
C LYS A 133 3.33 -16.12 -11.48
N GLU A 134 4.41 -16.63 -10.89
CA GLU A 134 4.34 -17.44 -9.68
C GLU A 134 3.97 -16.60 -8.43
N GLU A 135 4.55 -15.41 -8.29
CA GLU A 135 4.24 -14.49 -7.18
C GLU A 135 2.81 -13.98 -7.28
N MET A 136 2.34 -13.66 -8.48
CA MET A 136 0.95 -13.30 -8.75
C MET A 136 0.00 -14.44 -8.36
N ALA A 137 0.32 -15.69 -8.73
CA ALA A 137 -0.48 -16.84 -8.32
C ALA A 137 -0.53 -16.99 -6.80
N LYS A 138 0.62 -16.87 -6.13
CA LYS A 138 0.70 -16.90 -4.65
C LYS A 138 -0.10 -15.78 -4.01
N TRP A 139 -0.01 -14.56 -4.52
CA TRP A 139 -0.73 -13.39 -4.00
C TRP A 139 -2.24 -13.56 -4.10
N PHE A 140 -2.75 -14.10 -5.20
CA PHE A 140 -4.18 -14.39 -5.37
C PHE A 140 -4.68 -15.58 -4.54
N SER A 141 -3.86 -16.63 -4.42
CA SER A 141 -4.22 -17.83 -3.65
C SER A 141 -3.92 -17.70 -2.15
N HIS A 142 -3.30 -16.60 -1.73
CA HIS A 142 -2.92 -16.35 -0.35
C HIS A 142 -4.16 -16.37 0.55
N VAL A 143 -4.01 -16.96 1.74
CA VAL A 143 -5.02 -16.97 2.79
C VAL A 143 -4.45 -16.32 4.03
N ASN A 144 -5.24 -15.48 4.68
CA ASN A 144 -4.87 -14.90 5.97
C ASN A 144 -4.94 -15.97 7.09
N ASP A 145 -4.70 -15.55 8.33
CA ASP A 145 -4.72 -16.46 9.49
C ASP A 145 -6.10 -17.07 9.76
N ASP A 146 -7.17 -16.44 9.28
CA ASP A 146 -8.55 -16.95 9.33
C ASP A 146 -8.90 -17.90 8.18
N GLY A 147 -7.94 -18.17 7.27
CA GLY A 147 -8.15 -19.01 6.09
C GLY A 147 -8.91 -18.32 4.94
N TRP A 148 -9.11 -17.00 4.99
CA TRP A 148 -9.80 -16.24 3.95
C TRP A 148 -8.85 -15.82 2.85
N SER A 149 -9.20 -16.17 1.61
CA SER A 149 -8.54 -15.64 0.41
C SER A 149 -9.17 -14.33 -0.07
N VAL A 150 -8.60 -13.70 -1.10
CA VAL A 150 -9.21 -12.53 -1.75
C VAL A 150 -10.66 -12.79 -2.19
N LEU A 151 -10.98 -14.00 -2.65
CA LEU A 151 -12.34 -14.35 -3.09
C LEU A 151 -13.33 -14.40 -1.92
N HIS A 152 -12.88 -14.85 -0.74
CA HIS A 152 -13.69 -14.79 0.47
C HIS A 152 -13.93 -13.34 0.91
N ALA A 153 -12.91 -12.47 0.73
CA ALA A 153 -12.99 -11.05 1.07
C ALA A 153 -13.92 -10.24 0.14
N CYS A 154 -14.20 -10.72 -1.08
CA CYS A 154 -15.14 -10.09 -2.02
C CYS A 154 -16.63 -10.32 -1.68
N ALA A 155 -16.94 -11.29 -0.82
CA ALA A 155 -18.30 -11.73 -0.49
C ALA A 155 -18.88 -10.97 0.72
#